data_AF-A0AB36VG67-F1
#
_entry.id   AF-A0AB36VG67-F1
#
_cell.length_a   1.000
_cell.length_b   1.000
_cell.length_c   1.000
_cell.angle_alpha   90.00
_cell.angle_beta   90.00
_cell.angle_gamma   90.00
#
_symmetry.space_group_name_H-M   'P 1'
#
loop_
_entity.id
_entity.type
_entity.pdbx_description
1 polymer ?
#
loop_
_entity_poly.entity_id
_entity_poly.type
_entity_poly.pdbx_seq_one_letter_code
_entity_poly.pdbx_strand_id
1 'polypeptide(L)'
;MRTKMSRREQLAYMVAIIDIGGKGLVDKAVNFAKEHGIKANIHVGKDREFFKDKDRIAEWIMGQFVHGYENNSYLAYNSGINLSMSFLDKEYGY
;
A
#
# COMPACT_ATOMS: atom_id res chain seq x y z
N MET A 1 -24.45 -6.92 3.39
CA MET A 1 -23.54 -6.69 2.24
C MET A 1 -22.32 -5.94 2.78
N ARG A 2 -21.14 -6.56 2.90
CA ARG A 2 -19.91 -5.78 3.20
C ARG A 2 -19.59 -4.98 1.95
N THR A 3 -19.73 -3.67 2.00
CA THR A 3 -19.23 -2.76 0.97
C THR A 3 -17.74 -3.04 0.79
N LYS A 4 -17.34 -3.41 -0.42
CA LYS A 4 -15.94 -3.73 -0.75
C LYS A 4 -15.16 -2.42 -0.70
N MET A 5 -14.23 -2.27 0.24
CA MET A 5 -13.35 -1.10 0.32
C MET A 5 -12.66 -0.87 -1.04
N SER A 6 -12.61 0.38 -1.48
CA SER A 6 -11.81 0.83 -2.62
C SER A 6 -10.32 0.60 -2.37
N ARG A 7 -9.48 0.70 -3.41
CA ARG A 7 -8.02 0.53 -3.24
C ARG A 7 -7.43 1.66 -2.41
N ARG A 8 -7.97 2.87 -2.52
CA ARG A 8 -7.58 4.03 -1.70
C ARG A 8 -7.91 3.82 -0.23
N GLU A 9 -9.11 3.33 0.09
CA GLU A 9 -9.49 2.98 1.48
C GLU A 9 -8.64 1.85 2.04
N GLN A 10 -8.32 0.83 1.23
CA GLN A 10 -7.41 -0.25 1.63
C GLN A 10 -6.01 0.27 1.94
N LEU A 11 -5.49 1.17 1.11
CA LEU A 11 -4.18 1.80 1.33
C LEU A 11 -4.18 2.65 2.62
N ALA A 12 -5.21 3.46 2.84
CA ALA A 12 -5.37 4.24 4.07
C ALA A 12 -5.40 3.35 5.32
N TYR A 13 -6.13 2.24 5.27
CA TYR A 13 -6.17 1.27 6.35
C TYR A 13 -4.80 0.63 6.61
N MET A 14 -4.04 0.28 5.57
CA MET A 14 -2.67 -0.23 5.73
C MET A 14 -1.74 0.77 6.40
N VAL A 15 -1.79 2.04 5.99
CA VAL A 15 -0.97 3.10 6.60
C VAL A 15 -1.34 3.28 8.06
N ALA A 16 -2.64 3.31 8.39
CA ALA A 16 -3.10 3.41 9.77
C ALA A 16 -2.62 2.24 10.65
N ILE A 17 -2.59 1.01 10.12
CA ILE A 17 -2.01 -0.14 10.83
C ILE A 17 -0.54 0.10 11.15
N ILE A 18 0.23 0.62 10.21
CA ILE A 18 1.68 0.81 10.33
C ILE A 18 2.01 1.96 11.28
N ASP A 19 1.27 3.07 11.19
CA ASP A 19 1.49 4.29 11.97
C ASP A 19 1.29 4.06 13.48
N ILE A 20 0.43 3.11 13.86
CA ILE A 20 0.21 2.70 15.27
C ILE A 20 1.46 1.99 15.87
N GLY A 21 2.52 1.74 15.08
CA GLY A 21 3.90 1.72 15.60
C GLY A 21 4.39 0.40 16.22
N GLY A 22 4.01 -0.76 15.68
CA GLY A 22 4.49 -2.06 16.15
C GLY A 22 5.10 -2.92 15.04
N LYS A 23 6.23 -3.58 15.29
CA LYS A 23 6.86 -4.52 14.33
C LYS A 23 5.88 -5.59 13.82
N GLY A 24 5.00 -6.10 14.68
CA GLY A 24 3.94 -7.05 14.31
C GLY A 24 2.75 -6.44 13.55
N LEU A 25 2.71 -5.12 13.35
CA LEU A 25 1.67 -4.45 12.57
C LEU A 25 2.03 -4.38 11.08
N VAL A 26 3.32 -4.38 10.73
CA VAL A 26 3.77 -4.47 9.34
C VAL A 26 3.26 -5.79 8.72
N ASP A 27 3.45 -6.91 9.41
CA ASP A 27 2.97 -8.22 8.97
C ASP A 27 1.45 -8.23 8.78
N LYS A 28 0.71 -7.56 9.67
CA LYS A 28 -0.76 -7.41 9.56
C LYS A 28 -1.15 -6.58 8.34
N ALA A 29 -0.46 -5.48 8.07
CA ALA A 29 -0.72 -4.66 6.89
C ALA A 29 -0.47 -5.44 5.60
N VAL A 30 0.61 -6.22 5.54
CA VAL A 30 0.93 -7.09 4.39
C VAL A 30 -0.11 -8.19 4.20
N ASN A 31 -0.51 -8.86 5.27
CA ASN A 31 -1.52 -9.92 5.21
C ASN A 31 -2.87 -9.36 4.75
N PHE A 32 -3.28 -8.20 5.28
CA PHE A 32 -4.46 -7.49 4.83
C PHE A 32 -4.42 -7.20 3.33
N ALA A 33 -3.31 -6.68 2.82
CA ALA A 33 -3.13 -6.40 1.39
C ALA A 33 -3.33 -7.66 0.54
N LYS A 34 -2.70 -8.77 0.95
CA LYS A 34 -2.78 -10.06 0.27
C LYS A 34 -4.18 -10.66 0.26
N GLU A 35 -4.90 -10.58 1.38
CA GLU A 35 -6.30 -11.01 1.49
C GLU A 35 -7.23 -10.21 0.57
N HIS A 36 -6.86 -8.97 0.25
CA HIS A 36 -7.57 -8.11 -0.71
C HIS A 36 -7.02 -8.23 -2.14
N GLY A 37 -6.15 -9.21 -2.42
CA GLY A 37 -5.67 -9.53 -3.76
C GLY A 37 -4.49 -8.68 -4.25
N ILE A 38 -3.82 -7.93 -3.36
CA ILE A 38 -2.56 -7.27 -3.68
C ILE A 38 -1.45 -8.32 -3.71
N LYS A 39 -0.63 -8.28 -4.77
CA LYS A 39 0.53 -9.16 -4.95
C LYS A 39 1.80 -8.33 -4.99
N ALA A 40 2.90 -8.89 -4.49
CA ALA A 40 4.21 -8.35 -4.81
C ALA A 40 4.38 -8.29 -6.34
N ASN A 41 5.09 -7.28 -6.83
CA ASN A 41 5.32 -7.07 -8.27
C ASN A 41 4.01 -6.96 -9.08
N ILE A 42 2.90 -6.52 -8.49
CA ILE A 42 1.76 -6.10 -9.30
C ILE A 42 2.20 -4.92 -10.18
N HIS A 43 1.70 -4.88 -11.42
CA HIS A 43 2.02 -3.82 -12.40
C HIS A 43 3.51 -3.73 -12.80
N VAL A 44 4.23 -4.86 -12.90
CA VAL A 44 5.65 -4.90 -13.37
C VAL A 44 5.85 -4.09 -14.65
N GLY A 45 6.91 -3.29 -14.66
CA GLY A 45 7.30 -2.49 -15.82
C GLY A 45 6.46 -1.23 -16.03
N LYS A 46 5.53 -0.92 -15.12
CA LYS A 46 4.80 0.34 -15.08
C LYS A 46 5.28 1.16 -13.88
N ASP A 47 5.61 2.42 -14.15
CA ASP A 47 5.78 3.41 -13.11
C ASP A 47 4.40 3.86 -12.57
N ARG A 48 4.42 4.68 -11.52
CA ARG A 48 3.19 5.22 -10.92
C ARG A 48 2.44 6.09 -11.92
N GLU A 49 3.18 6.89 -12.70
CA GLU A 49 2.68 7.89 -13.66
C GLU A 49 1.92 7.26 -14.84
N PHE A 50 2.15 5.98 -15.13
CA PHE A 50 1.37 5.21 -16.10
C PHE A 50 -0.14 5.16 -15.75
N PHE A 51 -0.49 5.21 -14.46
CA PHE A 51 -1.86 5.10 -13.99
C PHE A 51 -2.51 6.48 -13.85
N LYS A 52 -3.66 6.66 -14.52
CA LYS A 52 -4.48 7.87 -14.41
C LYS A 52 -5.56 7.77 -13.32
N ASP A 53 -5.90 6.54 -12.95
CA ASP A 53 -6.89 6.24 -11.93
C ASP A 53 -6.21 6.12 -10.55
N LYS A 54 -6.78 6.80 -9.56
CA LYS A 54 -6.26 6.81 -8.19
C LYS A 54 -6.32 5.44 -7.53
N ASP A 55 -7.30 4.59 -7.85
CA ASP A 55 -7.37 3.24 -7.26
C ASP A 55 -6.25 2.33 -7.79
N ARG A 56 -5.88 2.44 -9.07
CA ARG A 56 -4.71 1.75 -9.62
C ARG A 56 -3.39 2.28 -9.08
N ILE A 57 -3.29 3.59 -8.82
CA ILE A 57 -2.11 4.14 -8.13
C ILE A 57 -2.01 3.54 -6.72
N ALA A 58 -3.11 3.49 -5.96
CA ALA A 58 -3.13 2.91 -4.63
C ALA A 58 -2.77 1.41 -4.65
N GLU A 59 -3.30 0.65 -5.61
CA GLU A 59 -2.94 -0.76 -5.83
C GLU A 59 -1.45 -0.94 -6.16
N TRP A 60 -0.88 -0.07 -6.99
CA TRP A 60 0.55 -0.07 -7.31
C TRP A 60 1.39 0.19 -6.05
N ILE A 61 1.03 1.19 -5.24
CA ILE A 61 1.75 1.53 -3.99
C ILE A 61 1.72 0.35 -3.01
N MET A 62 0.55 -0.23 -2.76
CA MET A 62 0.44 -1.42 -1.90
C MET A 62 1.30 -2.58 -2.44
N GLY A 63 1.36 -2.75 -3.76
CA GLY A 63 2.22 -3.74 -4.41
C GLY A 63 3.72 -3.54 -4.15
N GLN A 64 4.20 -2.30 -4.23
CA GLN A 64 5.60 -1.98 -3.91
C GLN A 64 5.92 -2.24 -2.43
N PHE A 65 4.98 -1.93 -1.54
CA PHE A 65 5.11 -2.22 -0.12
C PHE A 65 5.22 -3.72 0.16
N VAL A 66 4.31 -4.54 -0.40
CA VAL A 66 4.35 -6.01 -0.25
C VAL A 66 5.65 -6.57 -0.83
N HIS A 67 6.08 -6.08 -1.99
CA HIS A 67 7.35 -6.50 -2.60
C HIS A 67 8.56 -6.19 -1.70
N GLY A 68 8.64 -4.97 -1.17
CA GLY A 68 9.71 -4.56 -0.26
C GLY A 68 9.76 -5.42 1.01
N TYR A 69 8.60 -5.73 1.59
CA TYR A 69 8.48 -6.61 2.75
C TYR A 69 8.94 -8.04 2.43
N GLU A 70 8.46 -8.65 1.34
CA GLU A 70 8.81 -10.04 1.00
C GLU A 70 10.31 -10.24 0.71
N ASN A 71 10.98 -9.17 0.25
CA ASN A 71 12.42 -9.19 -0.02
C ASN A 71 13.26 -8.75 1.20
N ASN A 72 12.65 -8.60 2.39
CA ASN A 72 13.29 -8.07 3.59
C ASN A 72 14.04 -6.74 3.35
N SER A 73 13.55 -5.93 2.41
CA SER A 73 14.19 -4.68 2.02
C SER A 73 13.63 -3.53 2.84
N TYR A 74 14.35 -3.17 3.90
CA TYR A 74 13.96 -2.08 4.80
C TYR A 74 13.72 -0.76 4.06
N LEU A 75 14.61 -0.44 3.11
CA LEU A 75 14.50 0.77 2.31
C LEU A 75 13.26 0.77 1.40
N ALA A 76 12.96 -0.37 0.77
CA ALA A 76 11.84 -0.47 -0.16
C ALA A 76 10.50 -0.36 0.57
N TYR A 77 10.31 -1.07 1.69
CA TYR A 77 9.03 -0.98 2.41
C TYR A 77 8.84 0.42 3.03
N ASN A 78 9.87 1.04 3.61
CA ASN A 78 9.75 2.41 4.17
C ASN A 78 9.48 3.45 3.08
N SER A 79 10.10 3.28 1.91
CA SER A 79 9.76 4.13 0.75
C SER A 79 8.30 3.95 0.32
N GLY A 80 7.79 2.71 0.38
CA GLY A 80 6.37 2.41 0.15
C GLY A 80 5.46 3.12 1.16
N ILE A 81 5.80 3.14 2.45
CA ILE A 81 5.04 3.85 3.49
C ILE A 81 5.03 5.36 3.23
N ASN A 82 6.20 5.96 3.02
CA ASN A 82 6.31 7.40 2.74
C ASN A 82 5.52 7.80 1.50
N LEU A 83 5.58 6.97 0.45
CA LEU A 83 4.78 7.18 -0.76
C LEU A 83 3.28 7.06 -0.50
N SER A 84 2.88 6.11 0.36
CA SER A 84 1.49 5.94 0.78
C SER A 84 0.97 7.17 1.50
N MET A 85 1.72 7.66 2.49
CA MET A 85 1.36 8.88 3.25
C MET A 85 1.27 10.10 2.32
N SER A 86 2.26 10.33 1.44
CA SER A 86 2.22 11.46 0.50
C SER A 86 1.07 11.38 -0.51
N PHE A 87 0.70 10.16 -0.93
CA PHE A 87 -0.44 9.96 -1.82
C PHE A 87 -1.77 10.24 -1.11
N LEU A 88 -1.92 9.75 0.12
CA LEU A 88 -3.12 9.93 0.93
C LEU A 88 -3.29 11.35 1.44
N ASP A 89 -2.21 12.06 1.78
CA ASP A 89 -2.27 13.47 2.19
C ASP A 89 -2.88 14.35 1.08
N LYS A 90 -2.45 14.14 -0.17
CA LYS A 90 -3.04 14.81 -1.34
C LYS A 90 -4.52 14.49 -1.57
N GLU A 91 -5.03 13.42 -0.98
CA GLU A 91 -6.39 12.94 -1.17
C GLU A 91 -7.31 13.26 0.02
N TYR A 92 -6.78 13.24 1.24
CA TYR A 92 -7.52 13.28 2.50
C TYR A 92 -7.00 14.32 3.52
N GLY A 93 -5.86 14.97 3.29
CA GLY A 93 -5.25 15.95 4.19
C GLY A 93 -4.68 15.33 5.46
N TYR A 94 -3.71 14.43 5.30
CA TYR A 94 -3.19 13.53 6.32
C TYR A 94 -1.88 14.06 6.92
#